data_AF-A0A3D4FWX3-F1
#
_entry.id   AF-A0A3D4FWX3-F1
#
_cell.length_a   1.000
_cell.length_b   1.000
_cell.length_c   1.000
_cell.angle_alpha   90.00
_cell.angle_beta   90.00
_cell.angle_gamma   90.00
#
_symmetry.space_group_name_H-M   'P 1'
#
loop_
_entity.id
_entity.type
_entity.pdbx_description
1 polymer ?
#
loop_
_entity_poly.entity_id
_entity_poly.type
_entity_poly.pdbx_seq_one_letter_code
_entity_poly.pdbx_strand_id
1 'polypeptide(L)'
;MRVHIVNPSHFSFGTGFITPRWMFVLAAATPAKWGDPVLSDESLAPFDTDQLEKGDVIGIGLHTGNALVGYALGERARARGAWVIYGGSHPTLFPEEALEHGGAHAV
;
A
#
# COMPACT_ATOMS: atom_id res chain seq x y z
N MET A 1 -15.79 -3.11 -4.67
CA MET A 1 -14.39 -2.85 -5.04
C MET A 1 -14.10 -1.38 -4.80
N ARG A 2 -13.25 -1.13 -3.83
CA ARG A 2 -12.65 0.17 -3.51
C ARG A 2 -11.15 0.10 -3.79
N VAL A 3 -10.56 1.27 -4.03
CA VAL A 3 -9.10 1.41 -4.19
C VAL A 3 -8.54 2.01 -2.91
N HIS A 4 -7.63 1.30 -2.26
CA HIS A 4 -6.88 1.76 -1.11
C HIS A 4 -5.45 2.06 -1.56
N ILE A 5 -4.88 3.17 -1.11
CA ILE A 5 -3.50 3.56 -1.37
C ILE A 5 -2.84 3.80 -0.03
N VAL A 6 -1.84 2.99 0.30
CA VAL A 6 -1.29 2.91 1.65
C VAL A 6 0.22 3.16 1.63
N ASN A 7 0.66 4.09 2.46
CA ASN A 7 2.06 4.27 2.84
C ASN A 7 2.32 3.55 4.17
N PRO A 8 2.99 2.38 4.16
CA PRO A 8 3.29 1.67 5.38
C PRO A 8 4.47 2.32 6.13
N SER A 9 4.44 2.26 7.45
CA SER A 9 5.47 2.88 8.29
C SER A 9 5.65 2.12 9.61
N HIS A 10 6.90 2.04 10.05
CA HIS A 10 7.29 1.69 11.42
C HIS A 10 7.75 2.91 12.24
N PHE A 11 7.95 4.06 11.60
CA PHE A 11 8.57 5.22 12.23
C PHE A 11 7.57 5.98 13.09
N SER A 12 8.07 6.54 14.21
CA SER A 12 7.35 7.26 15.26
C SER A 12 6.20 8.09 14.70
N PHE A 13 5.02 7.93 15.30
CA PHE A 13 3.85 8.77 15.04
C PHE A 13 4.26 10.24 14.92
N GLY A 14 3.95 10.86 13.77
CA GLY A 14 4.29 12.25 13.49
C GLY A 14 5.70 12.51 12.93
N THR A 15 6.49 11.47 12.62
CA THR A 15 7.78 11.59 11.91
C THR A 15 7.74 10.84 10.58
N GLY A 16 7.68 11.59 9.48
CA GLY A 16 7.85 11.05 8.12
C GLY A 16 9.25 11.36 7.58
N PHE A 17 9.91 10.38 6.97
CA PHE A 17 11.18 10.62 6.26
C PHE A 17 10.94 11.52 5.04
N ILE A 18 9.91 11.21 4.26
CA ILE A 18 9.47 11.97 3.07
C ILE A 18 7.94 11.91 3.04
N THR A 19 7.27 13.06 2.89
CA THR A 19 5.82 13.08 2.67
C THR A 19 5.49 12.29 1.40
N PRO A 20 4.60 11.27 1.46
CA PRO A 20 4.34 10.37 0.32
C PRO A 20 3.45 11.04 -0.74
N ARG A 21 3.97 12.08 -1.42
CA ARG A 21 3.26 12.87 -2.44
C ARG A 21 2.62 11.99 -3.52
N TRP A 22 3.25 10.88 -3.85
CA TRP A 22 2.79 9.91 -4.84
C TRP A 22 1.36 9.42 -4.56
N MET A 23 0.93 9.34 -3.29
CA MET A 23 -0.42 8.91 -2.92
C MET A 23 -1.49 9.83 -3.52
N PHE A 24 -1.30 11.15 -3.40
CA PHE A 24 -2.24 12.14 -3.94
C PHE A 24 -2.24 12.17 -5.47
N VAL A 25 -1.08 11.92 -6.08
CA VAL A 25 -0.97 11.82 -7.54
C VAL A 25 -1.75 10.60 -8.06
N LEU A 26 -1.57 9.44 -7.44
CA LEU A 26 -2.30 8.23 -7.82
C LEU A 26 -3.80 8.35 -7.54
N ALA A 27 -4.19 8.98 -6.44
CA ALA A 27 -5.59 9.27 -6.17
C ALA A 27 -6.22 10.12 -7.28
N ALA A 28 -5.56 11.24 -7.64
CA ALA A 28 -6.04 12.12 -8.71
C ALA A 28 -6.02 11.47 -10.10
N ALA A 29 -5.09 10.55 -10.35
CA ALA A 29 -4.99 9.80 -11.61
C ALA A 29 -5.96 8.61 -11.68
N THR A 30 -6.60 8.23 -10.56
CA THR A 30 -7.52 7.09 -10.54
C THR A 30 -8.80 7.45 -11.31
N PRO A 31 -9.19 6.67 -12.33
CA PRO A 31 -10.39 6.97 -13.11
C PRO A 31 -11.65 7.02 -12.26
N ALA A 32 -12.48 8.05 -12.44
CA ALA A 32 -13.69 8.29 -11.64
C ALA A 32 -14.68 7.12 -11.57
N LYS A 33 -14.68 6.22 -12.56
CA LYS A 33 -15.49 4.98 -12.54
C LYS A 33 -15.18 4.05 -11.34
N TRP A 34 -14.04 4.24 -10.69
CA TRP A 34 -13.61 3.48 -9.51
C TRP A 34 -13.85 4.23 -8.19
N GLY A 35 -14.42 5.43 -8.24
CA GLY A 35 -14.61 6.31 -7.09
C GLY A 35 -13.31 6.92 -6.57
N ASP A 36 -13.41 7.64 -5.45
CA ASP A 36 -12.27 8.28 -4.79
C ASP A 36 -11.47 7.24 -3.99
N PRO A 37 -10.16 7.12 -4.22
CA PRO A 37 -9.33 6.20 -3.45
C PRO A 37 -9.24 6.58 -1.97
N VAL A 38 -9.18 5.56 -1.12
CA VAL A 38 -8.93 5.71 0.32
C VAL A 38 -7.43 5.82 0.54
N LEU A 39 -6.98 6.99 0.98
CA LEU A 39 -5.59 7.23 1.33
C LEU A 39 -5.34 6.89 2.80
N SER A 40 -4.25 6.17 3.09
CA SER A 40 -3.84 5.87 4.46
C SER A 40 -2.33 5.95 4.61
N ASP A 41 -1.88 6.77 5.55
CA ASP A 41 -0.46 6.93 5.86
C ASP A 41 -0.21 6.44 7.29
N GLU A 42 0.50 5.32 7.42
CA GLU A 42 0.79 4.71 8.71
C GLU A 42 1.78 5.53 9.56
N SER A 43 2.40 6.58 9.00
CA SER A 43 3.13 7.58 9.79
C SER A 43 2.19 8.49 10.61
N LEU A 44 0.92 8.56 10.21
CA LEU A 44 -0.13 9.32 10.89
C LEU A 44 -1.05 8.41 11.71
N ALA A 45 -1.53 7.31 11.14
CA ALA A 45 -2.40 6.37 11.83
C ALA A 45 -2.28 4.97 11.23
N PRO A 46 -2.23 3.89 12.04
CA PRO A 46 -2.19 2.52 11.54
C PRO A 46 -3.33 2.22 10.57
N PHE A 47 -3.04 1.46 9.52
CA PHE A 47 -4.07 1.05 8.57
C PHE A 47 -4.85 -0.15 9.13
N ASP A 48 -6.15 0.05 9.36
CA ASP A 48 -7.05 -1.02 9.76
C ASP A 48 -7.41 -1.91 8.57
N THR A 49 -6.85 -3.11 8.51
CA THR A 49 -7.14 -4.07 7.44
C THR A 49 -8.56 -4.63 7.47
N ASP A 50 -9.32 -4.47 8.56
CA ASP A 50 -10.71 -4.94 8.61
C ASP A 50 -11.64 -4.16 7.69
N GLN A 51 -11.24 -2.96 7.26
CA GLN A 51 -11.96 -2.16 6.27
C GLN A 51 -11.90 -2.73 4.83
N LEU A 52 -11.03 -3.71 4.57
CA LEU A 52 -10.88 -4.34 3.26
C LEU A 52 -11.92 -5.43 3.06
N GLU A 53 -12.54 -5.43 1.88
CA GLU A 53 -13.44 -6.47 1.41
C GLU A 53 -12.83 -7.31 0.28
N LYS A 54 -13.39 -8.50 0.06
CA LYS A 54 -12.98 -9.37 -1.05
C LYS A 54 -13.17 -8.64 -2.38
N GLY A 55 -12.10 -8.57 -3.18
CA GLY A 55 -12.10 -7.92 -4.48
C GLY A 55 -11.76 -6.42 -4.45
N ASP A 56 -11.52 -5.82 -3.29
CA ASP A 56 -10.89 -4.49 -3.21
C ASP A 56 -9.46 -4.53 -3.73
N VAL A 57 -8.92 -3.36 -4.10
CA VAL A 57 -7.52 -3.22 -4.53
C VAL A 57 -6.78 -2.38 -3.50
N ILE A 58 -5.60 -2.83 -3.08
CA ILE A 58 -4.70 -2.07 -2.22
C ILE A 58 -3.36 -1.86 -2.94
N GLY A 59 -2.99 -0.60 -3.13
CA GLY A 59 -1.68 -0.17 -3.60
C GLY A 59 -0.78 0.16 -2.41
N ILE A 60 0.33 -0.56 -2.25
CA ILE A 60 1.29 -0.38 -1.15
C ILE A 60 2.58 0.23 -1.68
N GLY A 61 2.93 1.43 -1.23
CA GLY A 61 4.12 2.15 -1.69
C GLY A 61 5.35 1.89 -0.81
N LEU A 62 6.40 1.31 -1.40
CA LEU A 62 7.61 0.92 -0.68
C LEU A 62 8.87 1.67 -1.11
N HIS A 63 9.70 1.90 -0.10
CA HIS A 63 11.14 2.12 -0.21
C HIS A 63 11.82 1.10 0.72
N THR A 64 13.15 0.93 0.60
CA THR A 64 13.85 -0.13 1.36
C THR A 64 13.62 -0.04 2.87
N GLY A 65 13.47 1.18 3.42
CA GLY A 65 13.26 1.41 4.85
C GLY A 65 11.90 0.93 5.40
N ASN A 66 10.89 0.75 4.55
CA ASN A 66 9.55 0.27 4.96
C ASN A 66 9.13 -1.04 4.26
N ALA A 67 10.05 -1.74 3.59
CA ALA A 67 9.73 -2.94 2.83
C ALA A 67 9.09 -4.04 3.70
N LEU A 68 9.68 -4.35 4.85
CA LEU A 68 9.22 -5.43 5.74
C LEU A 68 7.80 -5.20 6.28
N VAL A 69 7.44 -3.96 6.68
CA VAL A 69 6.05 -3.65 7.05
C VAL A 69 5.10 -3.71 5.89
N GLY A 70 5.58 -3.25 4.73
CA GLY A 70 4.85 -3.34 3.48
C GLY A 70 4.45 -4.77 3.14
N TYR A 71 5.38 -5.71 3.30
CA TYR A 71 5.13 -7.13 3.08
C TYR A 71 4.13 -7.69 4.08
N ALA A 72 4.32 -7.42 5.37
CA ALA A 72 3.37 -7.85 6.41
C ALA A 72 1.96 -7.25 6.20
N LEU A 73 1.85 -6.01 5.73
CA LEU A 73 0.58 -5.39 5.37
C LEU A 73 -0.06 -6.09 4.15
N GLY A 74 0.72 -6.41 3.12
CA GLY A 74 0.23 -7.12 1.94
C GLY A 74 -0.32 -8.49 2.29
N GLU A 75 0.38 -9.28 3.11
CA GLU A 75 -0.10 -10.57 3.58
C GLU A 75 -1.44 -10.47 4.32
N ARG A 76 -1.57 -9.49 5.24
CA ARG A 76 -2.84 -9.23 5.93
C ARG A 76 -3.96 -8.83 4.96
N ALA A 77 -3.67 -7.95 3.99
CA ALA A 77 -4.65 -7.57 2.98
C ALA A 77 -5.04 -8.75 2.06
N ARG A 78 -4.07 -9.61 1.74
CA ARG A 78 -4.29 -10.85 0.99
C ARG A 78 -5.25 -11.78 1.73
N ALA A 79 -5.07 -11.94 3.04
CA ALA A 79 -5.97 -12.72 3.88
C ALA A 79 -7.42 -12.19 3.90
N ARG A 80 -7.63 -10.89 3.66
CA ARG A 80 -8.98 -10.27 3.51
C ARG A 80 -9.62 -10.47 2.14
N GLY A 81 -8.89 -11.01 1.16
CA GLY A 81 -9.39 -11.17 -0.20
C GLY A 81 -9.14 -9.98 -1.13
N ALA A 82 -8.38 -8.96 -0.70
CA ALA A 82 -8.02 -7.81 -1.54
C ALA A 82 -6.91 -8.12 -2.55
N TRP A 83 -6.93 -7.52 -3.72
CA TRP A 83 -5.84 -7.52 -4.70
C TRP A 83 -4.73 -6.57 -4.24
N VAL A 84 -3.56 -7.12 -3.95
CA VAL A 84 -2.38 -6.40 -3.48
C VAL A 84 -1.47 -6.05 -4.66
N ILE A 85 -1.19 -4.76 -4.82
CA ILE A 85 -0.30 -4.20 -5.83
C ILE A 85 0.79 -3.41 -5.11
N TYR A 86 2.04 -3.62 -5.47
CA TYR A 86 3.15 -2.87 -4.91
C TYR A 86 3.64 -1.81 -5.89
N GLY A 87 4.26 -0.75 -5.36
CA GLY A 87 4.92 0.26 -6.16
C GLY A 87 5.97 1.01 -5.35
N GLY A 88 6.82 1.79 -6.02
CA GLY A 88 7.92 2.51 -5.39
C GLY A 88 9.28 1.92 -5.72
N SER A 89 10.35 2.60 -5.31
CA SER A 89 11.72 2.30 -5.79
C SER A 89 12.18 0.90 -5.44
N HIS A 90 11.79 0.39 -4.27
CA HIS A 90 12.23 -0.92 -3.81
C HIS A 90 11.61 -2.07 -4.64
N PRO A 91 10.27 -2.20 -4.75
CA PRO A 91 9.68 -3.29 -5.51
C PRO A 91 9.93 -3.15 -7.02
N THR A 92 10.18 -1.94 -7.55
CA THR A 92 10.66 -1.80 -8.95
C THR A 92 12.03 -2.45 -9.18
N LEU A 93 12.94 -2.39 -8.19
CA LEU A 93 14.28 -2.96 -8.30
C LEU A 93 14.34 -4.43 -7.89
N PHE A 94 13.48 -4.84 -6.96
CA PHE A 94 13.42 -6.18 -6.38
C PHE A 94 11.97 -6.70 -6.36
N PRO A 95 11.34 -6.87 -7.53
CA PRO A 95 9.92 -7.27 -7.61
C PRO A 95 9.67 -8.66 -7.03
N GLU A 96 10.67 -9.55 -7.06
CA GLU A 96 10.59 -10.90 -6.52
C GLU A 96 10.31 -10.89 -5.01
N GLU A 97 10.93 -9.97 -4.26
CA GLU A 97 10.69 -9.87 -2.81
C GLU A 97 9.23 -9.53 -2.49
N ALA A 98 8.59 -8.64 -3.27
CA ALA A 98 7.19 -8.30 -3.08
C ALA A 98 6.24 -9.47 -3.42
N LEU A 99 6.59 -10.26 -4.43
CA LEU A 99 5.85 -11.46 -4.83
C LEU A 99 5.98 -12.57 -3.78
N GLU A 100 7.21 -12.83 -3.31
CA GLU A 100 7.52 -13.93 -2.39
C GLU A 100 7.14 -13.64 -0.93
N HIS A 101 7.23 -12.38 -0.50
CA HIS A 101 7.06 -12.02 0.91
C HIS A 101 5.82 -11.18 1.21
N GLY A 102 5.27 -10.47 0.21
CA GLY A 102 4.17 -9.53 0.38
C GLY A 102 2.84 -9.94 -0.26
N GLY A 103 2.78 -11.09 -0.92
CA GLY A 103 1.55 -11.57 -1.55
C GLY A 103 1.09 -10.69 -2.72
N ALA A 104 2.05 -10.09 -3.43
CA ALA A 104 1.79 -9.24 -4.57
C ALA A 104 1.08 -10.00 -5.71
N HIS A 105 0.14 -9.33 -6.38
CA HIS A 105 -0.39 -9.77 -7.68
C HIS A 105 0.35 -9.09 -8.82
N ALA A 106 0.87 -7.90 -8.57
CA ALA A 106 1.66 -7.12 -9.50
C ALA A 106 2.54 -6.12 -8.74
N VAL A 107 3.56 -5.65 -9.45
CA VAL A 107 4.55 -4.65 -9.04
C VAL A 107 4.71 -3.62 -10.15
#